data_AF-A0A0H2XBT9-F1
#
_entry.id   AF-A0A0H2XBT9-F1
#
_cell.length_a   1.000
_cell.length_b   1.000
_cell.length_c   1.000
_cell.angle_alpha   90.00
_cell.angle_beta   90.00
_cell.angle_gamma   90.00
#
_symmetry.space_group_name_H-M   'P 1'
#
loop_
_entity.id
_entity.type
_entity.pdbx_description
1 polymer ?
#
loop_
_entity_poly.entity_id
_entity_poly.type
_entity_poly.pdbx_seq_one_letter_code
_entity_poly.pdbx_strand_id
1 'polypeptide(L)'
;MLGSARQNLEGCRVMRLRKTLLWAAAMLMLGGCSEKASDAAPAGTPAATATAAQAAPAMSPAAQPQHVAVEVPTPGKVLNDVYGMKGDGSESYTIDNGATATFWYGYRFDLGGKHYYTGFANAGPGKYGKSEEEDIPDPNVGVSISQTTYVLDETGGKPTWTLFHAQQWAGDFGANERADPLDEKRKPQSTQTKDGHLLLAVPTTRFATGVTLSGFAIFTFDPNKNDLGDYKGWVYLGTVVTGDDNSAACDDEGTMKCVTSTGTLSFEPAKSGRMPSLRVVMQGTTVSGPGKIRTLGANDAVTYTYDAAKQAYTPLLDR
;
A
#
# COMPACT_ATOMS: atom_id res chain seq x y z
N MET A 1 31.45 57.72 22.15
CA MET A 1 31.69 57.19 23.50
C MET A 1 31.08 55.79 23.55
N LEU A 2 31.77 54.76 23.09
CA LEU A 2 32.73 53.86 23.79
C LEU A 2 32.08 52.90 24.81
N GLY A 3 32.18 51.60 24.49
CA GLY A 3 32.14 50.44 25.39
C GLY A 3 30.88 49.57 25.26
N SER A 4 30.92 48.23 25.15
CA SER A 4 32.03 47.27 25.02
C SER A 4 31.46 45.88 24.66
N ALA A 5 32.02 45.27 23.61
CA ALA A 5 32.39 43.87 23.40
C ALA A 5 31.52 42.68 23.88
N ARG A 6 31.13 41.83 22.92
CA ARG A 6 31.11 40.35 23.06
C ARG A 6 31.73 39.65 21.84
N GLN A 7 32.98 39.25 22.05
CA GLN A 7 33.74 38.05 21.67
C GLN A 7 33.53 37.32 20.32
N ASN A 8 34.71 36.97 19.78
CA ASN A 8 35.07 36.44 18.47
C ASN A 8 34.75 34.96 18.19
N LEU A 9 34.71 34.69 16.89
CA LEU A 9 34.89 33.41 16.19
C LEU A 9 36.27 32.75 16.44
N GLU A 10 36.36 31.52 15.92
CA GLU A 10 37.50 30.59 15.78
C GLU A 10 37.57 29.59 16.94
N GLY A 11 37.51 28.27 16.75
CA GLY A 11 37.84 27.45 15.60
C GLY A 11 38.64 26.27 16.15
N CYS A 12 38.15 25.03 16.04
CA CYS A 12 39.04 23.89 16.16
C CYS A 12 38.52 22.68 15.39
N ARG A 13 39.33 22.30 14.40
CA ARG A 13 39.25 21.09 13.58
C ARG A 13 39.34 19.85 14.46
N VAL A 14 38.55 18.82 14.16
CA VAL A 14 38.94 17.44 14.49
C VAL A 14 39.09 16.62 13.20
N MET A 15 40.37 16.54 12.86
CA MET A 15 41.14 15.49 12.20
C MET A 15 40.41 14.21 11.71
N ARG A 16 40.58 13.97 10.41
CA ARG A 16 40.51 12.65 9.77
C ARG A 16 41.50 11.68 10.43
N LEU A 17 41.05 10.46 10.75
CA LEU A 17 41.94 9.31 10.93
C LEU A 17 41.69 8.31 9.78
N ARG A 18 42.64 8.28 8.84
CA ARG A 18 42.88 7.18 7.89
C ARG A 18 44.20 6.55 8.29
N LYS A 19 44.27 5.21 8.25
CA LYS A 19 45.43 4.29 8.08
C LYS A 19 45.11 2.96 8.81
N THR A 20 45.39 1.73 8.36
CA THR A 20 45.97 1.13 7.15
C THR A 20 45.87 -0.42 7.27
N LEU A 21 45.61 -1.12 6.16
CA LEU A 21 46.24 -2.36 5.62
C LEU A 21 46.76 -3.53 6.51
N LEU A 22 46.36 -4.78 6.14
CA LEU A 22 47.15 -6.03 5.88
C LEU A 22 46.27 -7.30 6.09
N TRP A 23 45.91 -8.05 5.02
CA TRP A 23 46.52 -9.29 4.48
C TRP A 23 46.07 -10.62 5.13
N ALA A 24 45.42 -11.48 4.33
CA ALA A 24 45.79 -12.90 4.16
C ALA A 24 44.89 -13.58 3.11
N ALA A 25 45.52 -14.20 2.12
CA ALA A 25 44.93 -15.14 1.17
C ALA A 25 45.26 -16.58 1.60
N ALA A 26 44.37 -17.53 1.33
CA ALA A 26 44.69 -18.96 1.27
C ALA A 26 43.79 -19.66 0.24
N MET A 27 44.42 -20.47 -0.62
CA MET A 27 43.89 -21.24 -1.75
C MET A 27 43.55 -22.70 -1.38
N LEU A 28 42.75 -23.33 -2.26
CA LEU A 28 42.70 -24.76 -2.68
C LEU A 28 42.15 -25.78 -1.66
N MET A 29 41.25 -26.71 -2.03
CA MET A 29 41.49 -27.80 -2.98
C MET A 29 40.22 -28.36 -3.66
N LEU A 30 40.41 -28.86 -4.89
CA LEU A 30 39.53 -29.77 -5.63
C LEU A 30 39.49 -31.18 -5.00
N GLY A 31 38.39 -31.90 -5.24
CA GLY A 31 38.30 -33.35 -5.06
C GLY A 31 36.96 -33.89 -5.54
N GLY A 32 36.87 -34.29 -6.80
CA GLY A 32 35.80 -35.15 -7.30
C GLY A 32 36.21 -36.62 -7.23
N CYS A 33 35.24 -37.51 -7.13
CA CYS A 33 35.30 -38.90 -7.60
C CYS A 33 33.86 -39.37 -7.84
N SER A 34 33.51 -39.56 -9.11
CA SER A 34 32.49 -40.54 -9.50
C SER A 34 33.10 -41.93 -9.37
N GLU A 35 32.30 -42.93 -9.04
CA GLU A 35 32.42 -44.22 -9.72
C GLU A 35 31.07 -44.95 -9.76
N LYS A 36 30.86 -45.53 -10.93
CA LYS A 36 29.68 -46.21 -11.45
C LYS A 36 30.13 -47.63 -11.72
N ALA A 37 29.26 -48.60 -11.44
CA ALA A 37 28.92 -49.75 -12.30
C ALA A 37 28.63 -51.00 -11.48
N SER A 38 27.52 -51.65 -11.77
CA SER A 38 27.63 -52.97 -12.39
C SER A 38 26.38 -53.27 -13.24
N ASP A 39 26.65 -53.88 -14.38
CA ASP A 39 25.79 -54.16 -15.52
C ASP A 39 24.82 -55.34 -15.37
N ALA A 40 23.88 -55.38 -16.33
CA ALA A 40 23.36 -56.53 -17.08
C ALA A 40 21.90 -56.97 -16.83
N ALA A 41 21.14 -56.99 -17.94
CA ALA A 41 19.76 -57.48 -18.14
C ALA A 41 19.79 -58.94 -18.71
N PRO A 42 18.70 -59.55 -19.28
CA PRO A 42 17.25 -59.26 -19.26
C PRO A 42 16.32 -60.50 -19.06
N ALA A 43 15.00 -60.21 -18.97
CA ALA A 43 13.83 -61.00 -19.41
C ALA A 43 13.36 -62.29 -18.69
N GLY A 44 12.05 -62.31 -18.35
CA GLY A 44 11.27 -63.53 -18.06
C GLY A 44 10.02 -63.27 -17.22
N THR A 45 8.84 -63.21 -17.84
CA THR A 45 7.52 -63.11 -17.18
C THR A 45 7.22 -64.38 -16.37
N PRO A 46 6.50 -64.29 -15.23
CA PRO A 46 5.16 -64.88 -15.23
C PRO A 46 4.10 -64.06 -14.46
N ALA A 47 2.87 -64.48 -14.69
CA ALA A 47 1.61 -63.81 -14.42
C ALA A 47 1.18 -63.72 -12.95
N ALA A 48 0.48 -62.62 -12.67
CA ALA A 48 -0.66 -62.39 -11.78
C ALA A 48 -0.86 -63.29 -10.53
N THR A 49 -0.73 -62.65 -9.37
CA THR A 49 -1.61 -62.88 -8.21
C THR A 49 -2.12 -61.53 -7.72
N ALA A 50 -3.44 -61.38 -7.72
CA ALA A 50 -4.16 -60.20 -7.28
C ALA A 50 -3.86 -59.93 -5.80
N THR A 51 -3.32 -58.74 -5.50
CA THR A 51 -3.33 -58.18 -4.16
C THR A 51 -4.30 -57.01 -4.19
N ALA A 52 -5.37 -57.10 -3.41
CA ALA A 52 -6.37 -56.05 -3.26
C ALA A 52 -5.68 -54.75 -2.84
N ALA A 53 -5.74 -53.73 -3.68
CA ALA A 53 -5.32 -52.39 -3.32
C ALA A 53 -6.26 -51.88 -2.22
N GLN A 54 -5.75 -51.80 -0.99
CA GLN A 54 -6.37 -50.99 0.06
C GLN A 54 -6.45 -49.57 -0.46
N ALA A 55 -7.67 -49.07 -0.66
CA ALA A 55 -7.92 -47.67 -0.93
C ALA A 55 -7.39 -46.87 0.26
N ALA A 56 -6.35 -46.07 0.01
CA ALA A 56 -5.91 -45.05 0.95
C ALA A 56 -7.12 -44.15 1.26
N PRO A 57 -7.38 -43.80 2.53
CA PRO A 57 -8.48 -42.90 2.86
C PRO A 57 -8.21 -41.58 2.16
N ALA A 58 -9.17 -41.16 1.33
CA ALA A 58 -9.16 -39.84 0.74
C ALA A 58 -9.16 -38.83 1.90
N MET A 59 -8.04 -38.14 2.10
CA MET A 59 -8.02 -36.94 2.93
C MET A 59 -8.96 -35.94 2.29
N SER A 60 -10.12 -35.74 2.92
CA SER A 60 -11.00 -34.62 2.62
C SER A 60 -10.18 -33.33 2.63
N PRO A 61 -10.32 -32.45 1.61
CA PRO A 61 -9.74 -31.12 1.69
C PRO A 61 -10.23 -30.46 2.99
N ALA A 62 -9.30 -29.95 3.79
CA ALA A 62 -9.63 -29.16 4.96
C ALA A 62 -10.64 -28.09 4.54
N ALA A 63 -11.79 -28.08 5.22
CA ALA A 63 -12.82 -27.07 4.98
C ALA A 63 -12.17 -25.69 5.09
N GLN A 64 -12.21 -24.94 3.99
CA GLN A 64 -11.94 -23.50 4.05
C GLN A 64 -12.85 -22.93 5.14
N PRO A 65 -12.35 -22.04 6.03
CA PRO A 65 -13.19 -21.41 7.04
C PRO A 65 -14.41 -20.82 6.33
N GLN A 66 -15.59 -21.29 6.68
CA GLN A 66 -16.84 -20.75 6.16
C GLN A 66 -16.93 -19.31 6.66
N HIS A 67 -16.60 -18.35 5.80
CA HIS A 67 -16.95 -16.97 6.04
C HIS A 67 -18.48 -16.92 6.17
N VAL A 68 -18.98 -16.69 7.38
CA VAL A 68 -20.36 -16.28 7.54
C VAL A 68 -20.49 -15.00 6.73
N ALA A 69 -21.29 -15.06 5.66
CA ALA A 69 -21.54 -13.94 4.75
C ALA A 69 -22.45 -12.90 5.42
N VAL A 70 -22.02 -12.37 6.57
CA VAL A 70 -22.68 -11.23 7.22
C VAL A 70 -22.48 -10.03 6.32
N GLU A 71 -23.58 -9.38 5.93
CA GLU A 71 -23.56 -8.16 5.13
C GLU A 71 -22.77 -7.07 5.86
N VAL A 72 -21.95 -6.30 5.14
CA VAL A 72 -21.19 -5.22 5.76
C VAL A 72 -22.06 -3.99 5.96
N PRO A 73 -21.70 -3.09 6.91
CA PRO A 73 -22.28 -1.76 6.99
C PRO A 73 -22.34 -1.07 5.62
N THR A 74 -23.51 -0.53 5.29
CA THR A 74 -23.75 0.19 4.03
C THR A 74 -22.91 1.49 3.98
N PRO A 75 -22.63 2.03 2.78
CA PRO A 75 -21.96 3.33 2.61
C PRO A 75 -22.57 4.44 3.47
N GLY A 76 -23.89 4.59 3.47
CA GLY A 76 -24.57 5.60 4.30
C GLY A 76 -24.40 5.40 5.80
N LYS A 77 -24.30 4.14 6.27
CA LYS A 77 -23.99 3.84 7.68
C LYS A 77 -22.55 4.22 8.03
N VAL A 78 -21.59 3.92 7.14
CA VAL A 78 -20.18 4.30 7.30
C VAL A 78 -20.05 5.80 7.45
N LEU A 79 -20.71 6.57 6.57
CA LEU A 79 -20.71 8.04 6.60
C LEU A 79 -21.37 8.59 7.88
N ASN A 80 -22.51 8.01 8.29
CA ASN A 80 -23.17 8.41 9.52
C ASN A 80 -22.29 8.20 10.76
N ASP A 81 -21.60 7.05 10.84
CA ASP A 81 -20.77 6.71 12.00
C ASP A 81 -19.51 7.59 12.10
N VAL A 82 -18.96 8.09 10.98
CA VAL A 82 -17.77 8.96 11.00
C VAL A 82 -18.10 10.44 11.19
N TYR A 83 -19.19 10.93 10.61
CA TYR A 83 -19.56 12.36 10.69
C TYR A 83 -20.59 12.66 11.77
N GLY A 84 -21.22 11.65 12.39
CA GLY A 84 -22.22 11.84 13.44
C GLY A 84 -23.55 12.45 12.96
N MET A 85 -23.68 12.74 11.67
CA MET A 85 -24.90 13.28 11.07
C MET A 85 -25.70 12.20 10.40
N LYS A 86 -27.02 12.23 10.64
CA LYS A 86 -27.96 11.38 9.93
C LYS A 86 -28.12 11.89 8.50
N GLY A 87 -27.36 11.32 7.57
CA GLY A 87 -27.59 11.51 6.15
C GLY A 87 -28.92 10.90 5.68
N ASP A 88 -29.17 10.99 4.39
CA ASP A 88 -30.30 10.34 3.70
C ASP A 88 -30.09 8.83 3.48
N GLY A 89 -28.95 8.29 3.93
CA GLY A 89 -28.55 6.90 3.73
C GLY A 89 -27.82 6.66 2.40
N SER A 90 -27.62 7.69 1.58
CA SER A 90 -26.83 7.62 0.35
C SER A 90 -25.34 7.44 0.63
N GLU A 91 -24.59 7.16 -0.42
CA GLU A 91 -23.12 7.09 -0.41
C GLU A 91 -22.45 8.46 -0.53
N SER A 92 -23.21 9.56 -0.56
CA SER A 92 -22.65 10.91 -0.64
C SER A 92 -23.64 11.97 -0.12
N TYR A 93 -23.23 12.78 0.86
CA TYR A 93 -24.07 13.89 1.35
C TYR A 93 -23.25 15.05 1.93
N THR A 94 -23.88 16.22 2.02
CA THR A 94 -23.26 17.42 2.59
C THR A 94 -23.14 17.31 4.11
N ILE A 95 -21.94 17.54 4.62
CA ILE A 95 -21.62 17.53 6.06
C ILE A 95 -21.64 18.95 6.64
N ASP A 96 -21.58 19.09 7.98
CA ASP A 96 -21.70 20.37 8.71
C ASP A 96 -20.77 21.49 8.21
N ASN A 97 -19.65 21.14 7.57
CA ASN A 97 -18.70 22.09 6.99
C ASN A 97 -19.00 22.52 5.55
N GLY A 98 -20.18 22.18 5.04
CA GLY A 98 -20.59 22.49 3.67
C GLY A 98 -19.88 21.65 2.61
N ALA A 99 -18.88 20.84 2.97
CA ALA A 99 -18.25 19.90 2.05
C ALA A 99 -19.19 18.72 1.76
N THR A 100 -19.01 18.10 0.59
CA THR A 100 -19.65 16.83 0.26
C THR A 100 -18.76 15.70 0.75
N ALA A 101 -19.27 14.90 1.69
CA ALA A 101 -18.64 13.65 2.07
C ALA A 101 -19.13 12.51 1.19
N THR A 102 -18.23 11.67 0.71
CA THR A 102 -18.54 10.55 -0.20
C THR A 102 -17.85 9.27 0.26
N PHE A 103 -18.56 8.16 0.27
CA PHE A 103 -17.97 6.84 0.48
C PHE A 103 -17.01 6.53 -0.66
N TRP A 104 -15.81 6.06 -0.32
CA TRP A 104 -14.76 5.82 -1.30
C TRP A 104 -14.48 4.34 -1.47
N TYR A 105 -14.25 3.60 -0.38
CA TYR A 105 -13.78 2.22 -0.47
C TYR A 105 -14.15 1.38 0.76
N GLY A 106 -14.47 0.11 0.57
CA GLY A 106 -14.74 -0.84 1.66
C GLY A 106 -13.77 -2.01 1.64
N TYR A 107 -13.21 -2.38 2.79
CA TYR A 107 -12.23 -3.46 2.90
C TYR A 107 -12.52 -4.39 4.08
N ARG A 108 -12.70 -5.68 3.80
CA ARG A 108 -12.77 -6.75 4.81
C ARG A 108 -11.39 -7.38 4.99
N PHE A 109 -10.99 -7.63 6.23
CA PHE A 109 -9.70 -8.25 6.52
C PHE A 109 -9.68 -8.96 7.87
N ASP A 110 -8.77 -9.92 8.00
CA ASP A 110 -8.51 -10.62 9.25
C ASP A 110 -7.20 -10.13 9.86
N LEU A 111 -7.20 -9.84 11.15
CA LEU A 111 -6.00 -9.39 11.86
C LEU A 111 -6.07 -9.82 13.33
N GLY A 112 -5.01 -10.46 13.82
CA GLY A 112 -4.94 -10.86 15.23
C GLY A 112 -6.10 -11.77 15.68
N GLY A 113 -6.62 -12.61 14.79
CA GLY A 113 -7.74 -13.52 15.08
C GLY A 113 -9.12 -12.87 15.10
N LYS A 114 -9.23 -11.60 14.68
CA LYS A 114 -10.50 -10.87 14.55
C LYS A 114 -10.81 -10.58 13.09
N HIS A 115 -12.08 -10.47 12.77
CA HIS A 115 -12.58 -10.07 11.46
C HIS A 115 -12.96 -8.60 11.50
N TYR A 116 -12.39 -7.81 10.59
CA TYR A 116 -12.62 -6.39 10.49
C TYR A 116 -13.28 -6.03 9.17
N TYR A 117 -14.01 -4.92 9.19
CA TYR A 117 -14.43 -4.20 8.00
C TYR A 117 -14.14 -2.72 8.20
N THR A 118 -13.47 -2.09 7.24
CA THR A 118 -13.30 -0.64 7.22
C THR A 118 -13.96 -0.06 5.99
N GLY A 119 -14.85 0.90 6.21
CA GLY A 119 -15.33 1.80 5.17
C GLY A 119 -14.55 3.11 5.22
N PHE A 120 -13.91 3.46 4.11
CA PHE A 120 -13.26 4.74 3.90
C PHE A 120 -14.20 5.69 3.18
N ALA A 121 -14.16 6.95 3.58
CA ALA A 121 -14.86 8.04 2.93
C ALA A 121 -13.88 9.18 2.67
N ASN A 122 -14.30 10.15 1.88
CA ASN A 122 -13.57 11.38 1.69
C ASN A 122 -14.47 12.58 1.85
N ALA A 123 -13.89 13.73 2.20
CA ALA A 123 -14.55 15.02 2.16
C ALA A 123 -13.56 16.09 1.68
N GLY A 124 -14.02 16.95 0.77
CA GLY A 124 -13.29 18.13 0.34
C GLY A 124 -13.07 19.15 1.47
N PRO A 125 -12.33 20.23 1.18
CA PRO A 125 -12.13 21.31 2.14
C PRO A 125 -13.48 21.92 2.56
N GLY A 126 -13.55 22.44 3.78
CA GLY A 126 -14.75 23.09 4.30
C GLY A 126 -15.10 24.33 3.48
N LYS A 127 -16.36 24.46 3.06
CA LYS A 127 -16.88 25.57 2.26
C LYS A 127 -17.61 26.56 3.15
N TYR A 128 -16.86 27.34 3.95
CA TYR A 128 -17.45 28.37 4.81
C TYR A 128 -17.14 29.78 4.29
N GLY A 129 -18.10 30.37 3.56
CA GLY A 129 -18.11 31.80 3.20
C GLY A 129 -18.04 32.08 1.69
N LYS A 130 -19.03 32.84 1.19
CA LYS A 130 -19.14 33.48 -0.15
C LYS A 130 -19.02 32.54 -1.38
N SER A 131 -20.19 32.07 -1.79
CA SER A 131 -20.48 31.09 -2.83
C SER A 131 -20.26 31.50 -4.29
N GLU A 132 -19.35 32.43 -4.64
CA GLU A 132 -19.20 32.85 -6.04
C GLU A 132 -17.74 33.03 -6.53
N GLU A 133 -16.74 33.14 -5.63
CA GLU A 133 -15.32 33.25 -6.02
C GLU A 133 -14.50 31.95 -5.82
N GLU A 134 -15.01 30.96 -5.06
CA GLU A 134 -14.30 29.71 -4.69
C GLU A 134 -14.79 28.45 -5.45
N ASP A 135 -15.45 28.60 -6.61
CA ASP A 135 -15.96 27.44 -7.38
C ASP A 135 -14.92 26.79 -8.29
N ILE A 136 -13.70 27.32 -8.37
CA ILE A 136 -12.59 26.70 -9.11
C ILE A 136 -11.80 25.83 -8.13
N PRO A 137 -11.78 24.49 -8.30
CA PRO A 137 -11.02 23.61 -7.42
C PRO A 137 -9.53 23.95 -7.46
N ASP A 138 -8.87 24.02 -6.30
CA ASP A 138 -7.41 24.14 -6.28
C ASP A 138 -6.78 22.82 -6.76
N PRO A 139 -6.00 22.82 -7.86
CA PRO A 139 -5.43 21.61 -8.42
C PRO A 139 -4.42 20.90 -7.50
N ASN A 140 -3.90 21.60 -6.48
CA ASN A 140 -2.94 21.05 -5.52
C ASN A 140 -3.60 20.61 -4.21
N VAL A 141 -4.89 20.88 -4.02
CA VAL A 141 -5.62 20.48 -2.82
C VAL A 141 -6.36 19.19 -3.12
N GLY A 142 -6.15 18.19 -2.27
CA GLY A 142 -6.91 16.93 -2.30
C GLY A 142 -8.16 16.97 -1.44
N VAL A 143 -8.53 15.80 -0.94
CA VAL A 143 -9.59 15.59 0.06
C VAL A 143 -8.99 15.04 1.33
N SER A 144 -9.69 15.22 2.44
CA SER A 144 -9.44 14.44 3.64
C SER A 144 -10.00 13.03 3.47
N ILE A 145 -9.23 11.99 3.80
CA ILE A 145 -9.73 10.62 3.94
C ILE A 145 -10.18 10.40 5.38
N SER A 146 -11.42 9.94 5.54
CA SER A 146 -12.00 9.54 6.80
C SER A 146 -12.32 8.04 6.76
N GLN A 147 -12.58 7.44 7.92
CA GLN A 147 -12.89 6.03 8.00
C GLN A 147 -13.81 5.67 9.17
N THR A 148 -14.54 4.58 8.98
CA THR A 148 -15.20 3.84 10.04
C THR A 148 -14.78 2.38 9.98
N THR A 149 -14.26 1.86 11.09
CA THR A 149 -13.84 0.48 11.25
C THR A 149 -14.78 -0.25 12.20
N TYR A 150 -15.14 -1.47 11.81
CA TYR A 150 -16.01 -2.38 12.54
C TYR A 150 -15.26 -3.68 12.80
N VAL A 151 -15.63 -4.34 13.89
CA VAL A 151 -15.21 -5.71 14.20
C VAL A 151 -16.44 -6.62 14.15
N LEU A 152 -16.31 -7.80 13.55
CA LEU A 152 -17.36 -8.81 13.60
C LEU A 152 -17.30 -9.49 14.96
N ASP A 153 -18.40 -9.41 15.70
CA ASP A 153 -18.56 -10.02 17.01
C ASP A 153 -19.90 -10.79 17.06
N GLU A 154 -20.24 -11.41 18.18
CA GLU A 154 -21.52 -12.05 18.42
C GLU A 154 -22.38 -11.22 19.38
N THR A 155 -23.47 -10.64 18.87
CA THR A 155 -24.45 -9.91 19.69
C THR A 155 -25.74 -10.72 19.76
N GLY A 156 -26.11 -11.18 20.97
CA GLY A 156 -27.32 -11.97 21.16
C GLY A 156 -27.31 -13.30 20.40
N GLY A 157 -26.14 -13.93 20.26
CA GLY A 157 -25.95 -15.19 19.52
C GLY A 157 -25.99 -15.04 18.00
N LYS A 158 -25.90 -13.81 17.48
CA LYS A 158 -25.86 -13.53 16.03
C LYS A 158 -24.60 -12.77 15.64
N PRO A 159 -23.87 -13.22 14.61
CA PRO A 159 -22.76 -12.47 14.04
C PRO A 159 -23.20 -11.06 13.63
N THR A 160 -22.56 -10.03 14.20
CA THR A 160 -22.94 -8.63 14.08
C THR A 160 -21.71 -7.75 13.98
N TRP A 161 -21.67 -6.85 12.99
CA TRP A 161 -20.64 -5.82 12.90
C TRP A 161 -20.85 -4.75 13.96
N THR A 162 -19.91 -4.63 14.90
CA THR A 162 -19.91 -3.59 15.93
C THR A 162 -18.89 -2.51 15.62
N LEU A 163 -19.24 -1.25 15.88
CA LEU A 163 -18.36 -0.12 15.64
C LEU A 163 -17.10 -0.26 16.52
N PHE A 164 -15.94 -0.36 15.90
CA PHE A 164 -14.66 -0.44 16.59
C PHE A 164 -14.06 0.96 16.77
N HIS A 165 -14.02 1.75 15.70
CA HIS A 165 -13.48 3.12 15.72
C HIS A 165 -13.96 3.92 14.51
N ALA A 166 -14.14 5.23 14.67
CA ALA A 166 -14.40 6.16 13.59
C ALA A 166 -13.45 7.36 13.68
N GLN A 167 -12.96 7.85 12.54
CA GLN A 167 -11.93 8.87 12.45
C GLN A 167 -12.17 9.75 11.23
N GLN A 168 -12.36 11.06 11.46
CA GLN A 168 -12.65 12.02 10.39
C GLN A 168 -11.42 12.40 9.55
N TRP A 169 -10.20 12.09 10.01
CA TRP A 169 -8.98 12.38 9.26
C TRP A 169 -7.91 11.30 9.47
N ALA A 170 -7.65 10.52 8.44
CA ALA A 170 -6.55 9.57 8.30
C ALA A 170 -5.39 10.11 7.45
N GLY A 171 -5.61 11.20 6.73
CA GLY A 171 -4.63 11.91 5.91
C GLY A 171 -5.28 12.63 4.74
N ASP A 172 -4.48 13.41 4.00
CA ASP A 172 -4.89 14.12 2.80
C ASP A 172 -4.54 13.30 1.55
N PHE A 173 -5.42 13.27 0.56
CA PHE A 173 -5.38 12.33 -0.56
C PHE A 173 -5.94 12.93 -1.84
N GLY A 174 -5.38 12.55 -2.98
CA GLY A 174 -5.86 12.97 -4.30
C GLY A 174 -5.57 14.43 -4.60
N ALA A 175 -6.35 15.04 -5.49
CA ALA A 175 -6.13 16.39 -5.99
C ALA A 175 -7.36 16.96 -6.70
N ASN A 176 -7.33 18.25 -7.03
CA ASN A 176 -8.47 18.97 -7.59
C ASN A 176 -9.72 18.83 -6.70
N GLU A 177 -9.51 18.86 -5.39
CA GLU A 177 -10.49 18.66 -4.33
C GLU A 177 -11.25 17.33 -4.45
N ARG A 178 -10.60 16.30 -5.01
CA ARG A 178 -11.17 14.96 -5.21
C ARG A 178 -10.21 13.88 -4.75
N ALA A 179 -10.77 12.80 -4.22
CA ALA A 179 -10.06 11.54 -4.03
C ALA A 179 -9.57 11.00 -5.37
N ASP A 180 -8.42 10.31 -5.40
CA ASP A 180 -8.05 9.55 -6.58
C ASP A 180 -9.09 8.44 -6.83
N PRO A 181 -9.59 8.31 -8.08
CA PRO A 181 -10.45 7.21 -8.47
C PRO A 181 -9.86 5.84 -8.15
N LEU A 182 -10.73 4.89 -7.77
CA LEU A 182 -10.33 3.49 -7.60
C LEU A 182 -9.96 2.88 -8.96
N ASP A 183 -8.92 2.05 -8.97
CA ASP A 183 -8.68 1.14 -10.09
C ASP A 183 -9.41 -0.17 -9.83
N GLU A 184 -10.54 -0.35 -10.51
CA GLU A 184 -11.38 -1.55 -10.37
C GLU A 184 -10.78 -2.82 -11.02
N LYS A 185 -9.73 -2.68 -11.83
CA LYS A 185 -9.10 -3.80 -12.54
C LYS A 185 -8.07 -4.51 -11.67
N ARG A 186 -7.39 -3.77 -10.80
CA ARG A 186 -6.38 -4.30 -9.88
C ARG A 186 -7.03 -4.64 -8.54
N LYS A 187 -6.45 -5.63 -7.85
CA LYS A 187 -6.91 -6.03 -6.51
C LYS A 187 -6.13 -5.28 -5.43
N PRO A 188 -6.76 -4.95 -4.29
CA PRO A 188 -6.04 -4.51 -3.11
C PRO A 188 -5.03 -5.57 -2.66
N GLN A 189 -3.92 -5.12 -2.09
CA GLN A 189 -2.91 -5.98 -1.48
C GLN A 189 -2.77 -5.60 -0.01
N SER A 190 -2.52 -6.57 0.86
CA SER A 190 -2.23 -6.28 2.26
C SER A 190 -1.23 -7.26 2.86
N THR A 191 -0.58 -6.83 3.94
CA THR A 191 0.30 -7.67 4.76
C THR A 191 0.21 -7.24 6.21
N GLN A 192 0.44 -8.17 7.12
CA GLN A 192 0.67 -7.85 8.52
C GLN A 192 2.12 -7.36 8.71
N THR A 193 2.31 -6.32 9.51
CA THR A 193 3.62 -5.82 9.93
C THR A 193 4.15 -6.64 11.11
N LYS A 194 5.43 -6.47 11.47
CA LYS A 194 6.03 -7.24 12.58
C LYS A 194 5.41 -6.93 13.95
N ASP A 195 4.82 -5.76 14.13
CA ASP A 195 4.07 -5.34 15.33
C ASP A 195 2.57 -5.64 15.26
N GLY A 196 2.14 -6.38 14.25
CA GLY A 196 0.76 -6.85 14.16
C GLY A 196 -0.21 -5.81 13.59
N HIS A 197 0.27 -4.70 13.05
CA HIS A 197 -0.55 -3.76 12.28
C HIS A 197 -0.83 -4.34 10.89
N LEU A 198 -1.85 -3.82 10.22
CA LEU A 198 -2.08 -4.11 8.80
C LEU A 198 -1.49 -2.99 7.94
N LEU A 199 -0.77 -3.35 6.89
CA LEU A 199 -0.42 -2.46 5.79
C LEU A 199 -1.29 -2.82 4.59
N LEU A 200 -2.07 -1.86 4.10
CA LEU A 200 -3.01 -2.00 3.00
C LEU A 200 -2.56 -1.12 1.82
N ALA A 201 -2.62 -1.67 0.61
CA ALA A 201 -2.41 -0.98 -0.64
C ALA A 201 -3.70 -1.06 -1.48
N VAL A 202 -4.40 0.06 -1.62
CA VAL A 202 -5.64 0.18 -2.40
C VAL A 202 -5.30 0.73 -3.78
N PRO A 203 -5.63 0.03 -4.88
CA PRO A 203 -5.24 0.44 -6.22
C PRO A 203 -6.05 1.66 -6.68
N THR A 204 -5.36 2.65 -7.22
CA THR A 204 -5.93 3.93 -7.65
C THR A 204 -5.47 4.29 -9.06
N THR A 205 -6.22 5.17 -9.71
CA THR A 205 -5.81 5.87 -10.92
C THR A 205 -5.94 7.37 -10.72
N ARG A 206 -5.12 8.15 -11.41
CA ARG A 206 -5.22 9.62 -11.43
C ARG A 206 -4.90 10.10 -12.84
N PHE A 207 -5.72 10.99 -13.39
CA PHE A 207 -5.41 11.66 -14.64
C PHE A 207 -4.96 13.09 -14.35
N ALA A 208 -3.78 13.47 -14.83
CA ALA A 208 -3.25 14.81 -14.69
C ALA A 208 -2.44 15.16 -15.94
N THR A 209 -2.67 16.36 -16.49
CA THR A 209 -1.84 16.93 -17.57
C THR A 209 -1.60 16.00 -18.77
N GLY A 210 -2.62 15.24 -19.19
CA GLY A 210 -2.50 14.32 -20.34
C GLY A 210 -1.88 12.95 -20.02
N VAL A 211 -1.63 12.68 -18.74
CA VAL A 211 -1.03 11.44 -18.26
C VAL A 211 -1.98 10.76 -17.28
N THR A 212 -2.22 9.46 -17.49
CA THR A 212 -2.88 8.59 -16.51
C THR A 212 -1.83 7.89 -15.66
N LEU A 213 -1.80 8.22 -14.37
CA LEU A 213 -0.98 7.55 -13.38
C LEU A 213 -1.77 6.40 -12.75
N SER A 214 -1.15 5.23 -12.70
CA SER A 214 -1.64 4.07 -11.97
C SER A 214 -0.89 3.95 -10.65
N GLY A 215 -1.58 3.90 -9.52
CA GLY A 215 -0.96 3.86 -8.20
C GLY A 215 -1.58 2.87 -7.23
N PHE A 216 -1.03 2.84 -6.03
CA PHE A 216 -1.66 2.25 -4.85
C PHE A 216 -1.59 3.24 -3.68
N ALA A 217 -2.75 3.64 -3.16
CA ALA A 217 -2.86 4.39 -1.91
C ALA A 217 -2.49 3.46 -0.74
N ILE A 218 -1.50 3.86 0.06
CA ILE A 218 -0.96 3.05 1.14
C ILE A 218 -1.52 3.51 2.48
N PHE A 219 -2.07 2.57 3.24
CA PHE A 219 -2.64 2.82 4.57
C PHE A 219 -2.06 1.84 5.59
N THR A 220 -1.89 2.29 6.83
CA THR A 220 -1.63 1.41 7.97
C THR A 220 -2.81 1.43 8.94
N PHE A 221 -3.14 0.26 9.50
CA PHE A 221 -4.12 0.10 10.56
C PHE A 221 -3.47 -0.44 11.83
N ASP A 222 -3.59 0.31 12.92
CA ASP A 222 -3.25 -0.16 14.26
C ASP A 222 -4.51 -0.84 14.86
N PRO A 223 -4.47 -2.11 15.27
CA PRO A 223 -5.58 -2.75 15.97
C PRO A 223 -5.59 -2.48 17.49
N ASN A 224 -4.54 -1.90 18.04
CA ASN A 224 -4.36 -1.70 19.48
C ASN A 224 -5.01 -0.39 19.91
N LYS A 225 -6.34 -0.37 19.88
CA LYS A 225 -7.14 0.79 20.28
C LYS A 225 -6.70 1.29 21.66
N ASN A 226 -6.38 2.57 21.72
CA ASN A 226 -6.14 3.28 22.97
C ASN A 226 -7.20 4.35 23.17
N ASP A 227 -8.16 4.09 24.05
CA ASP A 227 -9.24 5.04 24.36
C ASP A 227 -8.75 6.24 25.20
N LEU A 228 -7.49 6.22 25.67
CA LEU A 228 -6.83 7.31 26.38
C LEU A 228 -5.91 8.06 25.40
N GLY A 229 -6.48 8.94 24.56
CA GLY A 229 -5.72 9.82 23.68
C GLY A 229 -6.38 10.11 22.33
N ASP A 230 -5.59 10.63 21.39
CA ASP A 230 -5.98 10.95 20.01
C ASP A 230 -5.75 9.77 19.04
N TYR A 231 -6.07 8.55 19.49
CA TYR A 231 -5.83 7.31 18.75
C TYR A 231 -6.17 7.43 17.26
N LYS A 232 -5.21 7.04 16.43
CA LYS A 232 -5.31 7.00 14.97
C LYS A 232 -5.35 5.55 14.54
N GLY A 233 -6.56 5.01 14.41
CA GLY A 233 -6.73 3.63 13.94
C GLY A 233 -6.14 3.45 12.54
N TRP A 234 -6.38 4.41 11.64
CA TRP A 234 -5.81 4.39 10.30
C TRP A 234 -4.95 5.62 10.02
N VAL A 235 -3.89 5.43 9.25
CA VAL A 235 -3.04 6.50 8.73
C VAL A 235 -2.76 6.25 7.25
N TYR A 236 -3.02 7.25 6.42
CA TYR A 236 -2.60 7.30 5.02
C TYR A 236 -1.12 7.69 4.94
N LEU A 237 -0.34 6.89 4.22
CA LEU A 237 1.11 7.04 4.11
C LEU A 237 1.53 7.73 2.80
N GLY A 238 0.62 7.82 1.82
CA GLY A 238 0.85 8.33 0.47
C GLY A 238 0.53 7.29 -0.61
N THR A 239 0.64 7.69 -1.87
CA THR A 239 0.40 6.82 -3.03
C THR A 239 1.73 6.39 -3.65
N VAL A 240 1.89 5.08 -3.84
CA VAL A 240 2.99 4.53 -4.65
C VAL A 240 2.57 4.56 -6.10
N VAL A 241 3.29 5.31 -6.93
CA VAL A 241 3.11 5.28 -8.38
C VAL A 241 3.66 3.96 -8.93
N THR A 242 2.86 3.29 -9.75
CA THR A 242 3.14 1.97 -10.33
C THR A 242 2.97 1.96 -11.85
N GLY A 243 2.64 3.07 -12.47
CA GLY A 243 2.46 3.12 -13.91
C GLY A 243 2.12 4.52 -14.38
N ASP A 244 2.33 4.72 -15.67
CA ASP A 244 2.17 5.98 -16.37
C ASP A 244 1.74 5.64 -17.81
N ASP A 245 0.72 6.32 -18.31
CA ASP A 245 0.24 6.25 -19.68
C ASP A 245 -0.02 7.68 -20.20
N ASN A 246 0.78 8.13 -21.16
CA ASN A 246 0.66 9.45 -21.77
C ASN A 246 -0.09 9.44 -23.13
N SER A 247 -0.82 8.37 -23.44
CA SER A 247 -1.56 8.20 -24.71
C SER A 247 -2.53 9.34 -25.03
N ALA A 248 -3.01 10.07 -24.01
CA ALA A 248 -3.92 11.19 -24.19
C ALA A 248 -3.25 12.48 -24.69
N ALA A 249 -1.91 12.60 -24.64
CA ALA A 249 -1.18 13.80 -25.02
C ALA A 249 0.02 13.57 -25.94
N CYS A 250 0.42 12.31 -26.14
CA CYS A 250 1.54 11.97 -26.99
C CYS A 250 1.17 11.96 -28.48
N ASP A 251 2.22 11.98 -29.30
CA ASP A 251 2.17 11.75 -30.73
C ASP A 251 3.45 11.00 -31.15
N ASP A 252 3.27 9.86 -31.81
CA ASP A 252 4.37 9.02 -32.30
C ASP A 252 5.22 9.71 -33.37
N GLU A 253 4.70 10.74 -34.06
CA GLU A 253 5.45 11.57 -35.01
C GLU A 253 6.07 12.80 -34.32
N GLY A 254 5.50 13.23 -33.20
CA GLY A 254 5.91 14.40 -32.42
C GLY A 254 7.11 14.20 -31.49
N THR A 255 7.41 15.25 -30.72
CA THR A 255 8.49 15.26 -29.71
C THR A 255 8.11 14.50 -28.44
N MET A 256 6.82 14.43 -28.10
CA MET A 256 6.30 13.66 -26.97
C MET A 256 5.86 12.28 -27.48
N LYS A 257 6.78 11.32 -27.45
CA LYS A 257 6.48 9.94 -27.87
C LYS A 257 5.52 9.26 -26.92
N CYS A 258 4.70 8.36 -27.45
CA CYS A 258 3.78 7.55 -26.66
C CYS A 258 4.56 6.52 -25.84
N VAL A 259 4.27 6.49 -24.53
CA VAL A 259 4.84 5.56 -23.57
C VAL A 259 3.76 5.05 -22.65
N THR A 260 3.92 3.79 -22.26
CA THR A 260 3.06 3.17 -21.26
C THR A 260 3.92 2.29 -20.39
N SER A 261 3.78 2.46 -19.09
CA SER A 261 4.46 1.66 -18.08
C SER A 261 3.47 1.10 -17.06
N THR A 262 3.78 -0.10 -16.60
CA THR A 262 3.04 -0.76 -15.52
C THR A 262 4.03 -1.37 -14.55
N GLY A 263 3.58 -1.58 -13.32
CA GLY A 263 4.45 -1.89 -12.21
C GLY A 263 3.76 -2.85 -11.26
N THR A 264 4.51 -3.86 -10.81
CA THR A 264 4.02 -4.81 -9.81
C THR A 264 4.53 -4.37 -8.44
N LEU A 265 3.60 -4.03 -7.54
CA LEU A 265 3.88 -3.77 -6.13
C LEU A 265 4.07 -5.09 -5.37
N SER A 266 5.05 -5.10 -4.48
CA SER A 266 5.29 -6.17 -3.53
C SER A 266 5.70 -5.60 -2.17
N PHE A 267 5.26 -6.25 -1.09
CA PHE A 267 5.75 -6.00 0.27
C PHE A 267 6.97 -6.87 0.52
N GLU A 268 8.12 -6.24 0.72
CA GLU A 268 9.36 -6.94 1.04
C GLU A 268 9.65 -6.87 2.55
N PRO A 269 10.31 -7.89 3.12
CA PRO A 269 10.74 -7.85 4.51
C PRO A 269 11.49 -6.55 4.83
N ALA A 270 11.14 -5.94 5.96
CA ALA A 270 11.78 -4.71 6.43
C ALA A 270 13.31 -4.91 6.55
N LYS A 271 14.09 -4.05 5.86
CA LYS A 271 15.55 -3.98 6.06
C LYS A 271 15.92 -3.59 7.50
N SER A 272 15.09 -2.74 8.10
CA SER A 272 15.17 -2.32 9.50
C SER A 272 13.78 -1.92 9.99
N GLY A 273 13.49 -2.12 11.28
CA GLY A 273 12.21 -1.75 11.87
C GLY A 273 11.08 -2.75 11.60
N ARG A 274 9.84 -2.25 11.76
CA ARG A 274 8.61 -3.06 11.82
C ARG A 274 7.80 -3.06 10.51
N MET A 275 7.89 -1.96 9.76
CA MET A 275 7.18 -1.75 8.50
C MET A 275 7.92 -2.40 7.31
N PRO A 276 7.23 -3.17 6.45
CA PRO A 276 7.78 -3.69 5.21
C PRO A 276 8.36 -2.60 4.30
N SER A 277 9.30 -2.98 3.44
CA SER A 277 9.66 -2.15 2.28
C SER A 277 8.61 -2.32 1.19
N LEU A 278 8.35 -1.27 0.41
CA LEU A 278 7.51 -1.35 -0.78
C LEU A 278 8.42 -1.43 -1.99
N ARG A 279 8.31 -2.48 -2.80
CA ARG A 279 9.07 -2.58 -4.04
C ARG A 279 8.15 -2.64 -5.24
N VAL A 280 8.43 -1.78 -6.20
CA VAL A 280 7.74 -1.72 -7.49
C VAL A 280 8.70 -2.17 -8.58
N VAL A 281 8.35 -3.23 -9.28
CA VAL A 281 9.09 -3.68 -10.47
C VAL A 281 8.34 -3.19 -11.71
N MET A 282 8.98 -2.29 -12.46
CA MET A 282 8.41 -1.64 -13.63
C MET A 282 8.66 -2.43 -14.91
N GLN A 283 7.71 -2.34 -15.85
CA GLN A 283 7.77 -2.87 -17.21
C GLN A 283 7.13 -1.88 -18.18
N GLY A 284 7.39 -2.06 -19.48
CA GLY A 284 6.88 -1.17 -20.54
C GLY A 284 7.95 -0.19 -21.02
N THR A 285 7.54 1.03 -21.34
CA THR A 285 8.41 2.08 -21.87
C THR A 285 8.33 3.36 -21.05
N THR A 286 9.38 4.18 -21.12
CA THR A 286 9.41 5.51 -20.50
C THR A 286 10.18 6.49 -21.38
N VAL A 287 9.96 7.78 -21.18
CA VAL A 287 10.68 8.85 -21.87
C VAL A 287 12.12 8.91 -21.32
N SER A 288 13.10 8.93 -22.23
CA SER A 288 14.54 9.05 -21.89
C SER A 288 15.15 10.38 -22.33
N GLY A 289 14.36 11.22 -23.01
CA GLY A 289 14.72 12.55 -23.48
C GLY A 289 13.75 13.02 -24.59
N PRO A 290 13.91 14.25 -25.10
CA PRO A 290 13.06 14.75 -26.18
C PRO A 290 13.03 13.81 -27.39
N GLY A 291 11.84 13.36 -27.80
CA GLY A 291 11.66 12.43 -28.91
C GLY A 291 12.21 11.01 -28.70
N LYS A 292 12.67 10.67 -27.49
CA LYS A 292 13.35 9.39 -27.21
C LYS A 292 12.64 8.61 -26.11
N ILE A 293 12.41 7.32 -26.37
CA ILE A 293 11.88 6.36 -25.40
C ILE A 293 12.92 5.28 -25.11
N ARG A 294 12.79 4.64 -23.95
CA ARG A 294 13.54 3.43 -23.59
C ARG A 294 12.62 2.41 -22.95
N THR A 295 12.98 1.14 -23.07
CA THR A 295 12.33 0.04 -22.34
C THR A 295 12.73 0.06 -20.87
N LEU A 296 11.76 -0.20 -20.00
CA LEU A 296 11.97 -0.39 -18.56
C LEU A 296 12.41 -1.83 -18.28
N GLY A 297 13.37 -2.00 -17.37
CA GLY A 297 13.89 -3.31 -16.97
C GLY A 297 14.09 -3.43 -15.46
N ALA A 298 14.74 -4.51 -15.02
CA ALA A 298 14.93 -4.80 -13.59
C ALA A 298 15.64 -3.70 -12.80
N ASN A 299 16.50 -2.91 -13.45
CA ASN A 299 17.22 -1.79 -12.84
C ASN A 299 16.32 -0.56 -12.59
N ASP A 300 15.13 -0.51 -13.18
CA ASP A 300 14.13 0.53 -12.97
C ASP A 300 13.20 0.22 -11.78
N ALA A 301 13.46 -0.86 -11.05
CA ALA A 301 12.70 -1.16 -9.85
C ALA A 301 12.94 -0.10 -8.76
N VAL A 302 11.87 0.40 -8.17
CA VAL A 302 11.92 1.38 -7.08
C VAL A 302 11.64 0.68 -5.76
N THR A 303 12.44 0.98 -4.74
CA THR A 303 12.23 0.47 -3.37
C THR A 303 12.04 1.63 -2.41
N TYR A 304 10.92 1.61 -1.70
CA TYR A 304 10.58 2.54 -0.65
C TYR A 304 10.82 1.89 0.71
N THR A 305 11.55 2.57 1.59
CA THR A 305 11.84 2.08 2.94
C THR A 305 11.21 3.00 3.97
N TYR A 306 10.52 2.44 4.95
CA TYR A 306 9.87 3.23 5.99
C TYR A 306 10.90 3.83 6.96
N ASP A 307 10.86 5.15 7.13
CA ASP A 307 11.61 5.90 8.12
C ASP A 307 10.73 6.15 9.33
N ALA A 308 10.97 5.40 10.41
CA ALA A 308 10.16 5.48 11.63
C ALA A 308 10.27 6.84 12.34
N ALA A 309 11.37 7.57 12.17
CA ALA A 309 11.54 8.89 12.79
C ALA A 309 10.71 9.95 12.06
N LYS A 310 10.54 9.81 10.74
CA LYS A 310 9.70 10.68 9.91
C LYS A 310 8.26 10.19 9.77
N GLN A 311 8.00 8.97 10.22
CA GLN A 311 6.73 8.27 10.04
C GLN A 311 6.27 8.21 8.57
N ALA A 312 7.23 8.08 7.65
CA ALA A 312 6.99 8.14 6.22
C ALA A 312 7.95 7.21 5.45
N TYR A 313 7.58 6.81 4.24
CA TYR A 313 8.49 6.11 3.35
C TYR A 313 9.53 7.06 2.74
N THR A 314 10.70 6.51 2.42
CA THR A 314 11.77 7.16 1.65
C THR A 314 12.13 6.28 0.44
N PRO A 315 12.11 6.81 -0.80
CA PRO A 315 11.64 8.15 -1.19
C PRO A 315 10.21 8.46 -0.72
N LEU A 316 9.84 9.73 -0.64
CA LEU A 316 8.48 10.10 -0.23
C LEU A 316 7.46 9.55 -1.24
N LEU A 317 6.34 9.06 -0.73
CA LEU A 317 5.20 8.68 -1.56
C LEU A 317 4.47 9.93 -2.07
N ASP A 318 3.74 9.80 -3.17
CA ASP A 318 2.95 10.90 -3.72
C ASP A 318 1.82 11.30 -2.75
N ARG A 319 1.56 12.61 -2.64
CA ARG A 319 0.53 13.18 -1.75
C ARG A 319 -0.18 14.32 -2.44
#